data_AF-C0PQ00-F1
#
_entry.id   AF-C0PQ00-F1
#
_cell.length_a   1.000
_cell.length_b   1.000
_cell.length_c   1.000
_cell.angle_alpha   90.00
_cell.angle_beta   90.00
_cell.angle_gamma   90.00
#
_symmetry.space_group_name_H-M   'P 1'
#
loop_
_entity.id
_entity.type
_entity.pdbx_description
1 polymer ?
#
loop_
_entity_poly.entity_id
_entity_poly.type
_entity_poly.pdbx_seq_one_letter_code
_entity_poly.pdbx_strand_id
1 'polypeptide(L)'
;MPFSRFIEIGRVALINYGPDYGKLVVIVDVVDQNRALVDSPKMVRCQMNFKRLSLTDIKIDIPRVPKKKVLIEAMEAAEVQKRWDNSSWGRKLIVQKRRAELNDFERFKIMLAKIKRGALIRRELSKLKKENPL
;
A
#
# COMPACT_ATOMS: atom_id res chain seq x y z
N MET A 1 17.41 -16.55 4.86
CA MET A 1 17.98 -15.37 4.17
C MET A 1 17.27 -14.12 4.67
N PRO A 2 17.96 -12.99 4.92
CA PRO A 2 17.40 -11.80 5.58
C PRO A 2 16.50 -10.93 4.68
N PHE A 3 16.49 -11.16 3.37
CA PHE A 3 15.64 -10.43 2.41
C PHE A 3 14.40 -11.24 2.03
N SER A 4 13.23 -10.59 2.06
CA SER A 4 11.94 -11.20 1.71
C SER A 4 11.32 -10.67 0.41
N ARG A 5 11.73 -9.48 -0.05
CA ARG A 5 11.18 -8.81 -1.23
C ARG A 5 12.21 -8.79 -2.35
N PHE A 6 12.04 -9.71 -3.30
CA PHE A 6 12.92 -9.82 -4.46
C PHE A 6 12.30 -9.14 -5.68
N ILE A 7 13.16 -8.69 -6.60
CA ILE A 7 12.73 -8.28 -7.93
C ILE A 7 12.45 -9.55 -8.72
N GLU A 8 11.17 -9.82 -8.94
CA GLU A 8 10.72 -11.02 -9.64
C GLU A 8 9.45 -10.71 -10.44
N ILE A 9 9.19 -11.53 -11.45
CA ILE A 9 8.00 -11.43 -12.29
C ILE A 9 6.76 -11.67 -11.43
N GLY A 10 5.74 -10.85 -11.63
CA GLY A 10 4.47 -10.91 -10.88
C GLY A 10 4.49 -10.21 -9.54
N ARG A 11 5.62 -9.61 -9.12
CA ARG A 11 5.64 -8.79 -7.90
C ARG A 11 4.90 -7.48 -8.12
N VAL A 12 4.04 -7.14 -7.16
CA VAL A 12 3.37 -5.84 -7.10
C VAL A 12 4.31 -4.81 -6.48
N ALA A 13 4.41 -3.64 -7.10
CA ALA A 13 5.19 -2.51 -6.65
C ALA A 13 4.35 -1.23 -6.64
N LEU A 14 4.70 -0.31 -5.75
CA LEU A 14 4.14 1.04 -5.69
C LEU A 14 5.11 2.02 -6.35
N ILE A 15 4.59 2.94 -7.14
CA ILE A 15 5.39 4.03 -7.72
C ILE A 15 5.61 5.14 -6.69
N ASN A 16 6.88 5.46 -6.42
CA ASN A 16 7.32 6.40 -5.37
C ASN A 16 7.45 7.85 -5.83
N TYR A 17 7.62 8.10 -7.14
CA TYR A 17 7.71 9.47 -7.67
C TYR A 17 7.45 9.50 -9.18
N GLY A 18 7.12 10.68 -9.70
CA GLY A 18 6.82 10.91 -11.12
C GLY A 18 5.32 11.12 -11.38
N PRO A 19 4.90 11.15 -12.65
CA PRO A 19 3.51 11.45 -13.03
C PRO A 19 2.51 10.38 -12.55
N ASP A 20 2.97 9.14 -12.39
CA ASP A 20 2.18 7.99 -11.95
C ASP A 20 2.32 7.70 -10.45
N TYR A 21 2.71 8.70 -9.65
CA TYR A 21 2.90 8.55 -8.21
C TYR A 21 1.69 7.94 -7.50
N GLY A 22 1.96 6.98 -6.62
CA GLY A 22 0.94 6.33 -5.80
C GLY A 22 0.11 5.26 -6.52
N LYS A 23 0.38 4.98 -7.79
CA LYS A 23 -0.25 3.87 -8.52
C LYS A 23 0.47 2.54 -8.22
N LEU A 24 -0.32 1.47 -8.16
CA LEU A 24 0.18 0.10 -8.09
C LEU A 24 0.42 -0.44 -9.49
N VAL A 25 1.56 -1.11 -9.63
CA VAL A 25 2.02 -1.74 -10.87
C VAL A 25 2.53 -3.15 -10.59
N VAL A 26 2.50 -4.00 -11.60
CA VAL A 26 3.06 -5.35 -11.55
C VAL A 26 4.31 -5.40 -12.42
N ILE A 27 5.38 -5.99 -11.90
CA ILE A 27 6.59 -6.27 -12.68
C ILE A 27 6.29 -7.43 -13.62
N VAL A 28 6.33 -7.16 -14.91
CA VAL A 28 6.00 -8.12 -15.97
C VAL A 28 7.25 -8.75 -16.57
N ASP A 29 8.33 -7.98 -16.62
CA ASP A 29 9.65 -8.44 -17.06
C ASP A 29 10.77 -7.65 -16.38
N VAL A 30 11.95 -8.26 -16.27
CA VAL A 30 13.18 -7.61 -15.81
C VAL A 30 14.04 -7.36 -17.04
N VAL A 31 14.21 -6.09 -17.41
CA VAL A 31 14.93 -5.71 -18.63
C VAL A 31 16.43 -5.72 -18.38
N ASP A 32 16.86 -5.08 -17.29
CA ASP A 32 18.24 -5.02 -16.85
C ASP A 32 18.31 -4.84 -15.33
N GLN A 33 19.50 -4.61 -14.80
CA GLN A 33 19.73 -4.46 -13.36
C GLN A 33 19.04 -3.25 -12.73
N ASN A 34 18.68 -2.23 -13.53
CA ASN A 34 18.10 -0.97 -13.06
C ASN A 34 16.65 -0.77 -13.53
N ARG A 35 16.15 -1.55 -14.50
CA ARG A 35 14.85 -1.34 -15.13
C ARG A 35 14.01 -2.60 -15.16
N ALA A 36 12.72 -2.43 -14.88
CA ALA A 36 11.67 -3.41 -15.14
C ALA A 36 10.67 -2.90 -16.16
N LEU A 37 10.07 -3.84 -16.88
CA LEU A 37 8.85 -3.60 -17.63
C LEU A 37 7.68 -3.74 -16.67
N VAL A 38 6.91 -2.67 -16.51
CA VAL A 38 5.78 -2.62 -15.58
C VAL A 38 4.46 -2.45 -16.34
N ASP A 39 3.40 -3.00 -15.76
CA ASP A 39 2.06 -2.92 -16.32
C ASP A 39 1.01 -2.76 -15.21
N SER A 40 -0.14 -2.21 -15.56
CA SER A 40 -1.27 -1.98 -14.66
C SER A 40 -2.55 -1.89 -15.51
N PRO A 41 -3.73 -2.31 -15.00
CA PRO A 41 -4.98 -2.30 -15.77
C PRO A 41 -5.27 -0.95 -16.44
N LYS A 42 -5.00 0.16 -15.74
CA LYS A 42 -5.28 1.53 -16.18
C LYS A 42 -4.08 2.27 -16.78
N MET A 43 -2.92 1.64 -16.88
CA MET A 43 -1.69 2.26 -17.39
C MET A 43 -1.26 1.59 -18.70
N VAL A 44 -0.59 2.32 -19.58
CA VAL A 44 0.09 1.70 -20.72
C VAL A 44 1.38 1.07 -20.21
N ARG A 45 1.71 -0.13 -20.71
CA ARG A 45 2.94 -0.83 -20.36
C ARG A 45 4.14 0.05 -20.65
N CYS A 46 5.00 0.25 -19.66
CA CYS A 46 6.16 1.13 -19.77
C CYS A 46 7.37 0.54 -19.04
N GLN A 47 8.56 1.02 -19.39
CA GLN A 47 9.77 0.68 -18.64
C GLN A 47 9.94 1.66 -17.49
N MET A 48 10.27 1.14 -16.30
CA MET A 48 10.52 1.93 -15.11
C MET A 48 11.81 1.51 -14.42
N ASN A 49 12.53 2.49 -13.87
CA ASN A 49 13.71 2.23 -13.05
C ASN A 49 13.28 1.69 -11.68
N PHE A 50 14.00 0.69 -11.13
CA PHE A 50 13.73 0.15 -9.79
C PHE A 50 13.77 1.20 -8.70
N LYS A 51 14.56 2.28 -8.84
CA LYS A 51 14.57 3.40 -7.89
C LYS A 51 13.20 4.09 -7.78
N ARG A 52 12.36 4.04 -8.83
CA ARG A 52 10.99 4.56 -8.83
C ARG A 52 9.98 3.63 -8.15
N LEU A 53 10.36 2.39 -7.87
CA LEU A 53 9.47 1.35 -7.42
C LEU A 53 9.79 0.96 -5.97
N SER A 54 8.78 0.93 -5.11
CA SER A 54 8.87 0.24 -3.83
C SER A 54 8.16 -1.09 -3.93
N LEU A 55 8.89 -2.18 -3.72
CA LEU A 55 8.34 -3.53 -3.77
C LEU A 55 7.41 -3.78 -2.58
N THR A 56 6.31 -4.48 -2.84
CA THR A 56 5.35 -4.91 -1.83
C THR A 56 5.50 -6.40 -1.54
N ASP A 57 4.91 -6.86 -0.44
CA ASP A 57 4.89 -8.28 -0.08
C ASP A 57 3.95 -9.12 -0.98
N ILE A 58 3.12 -8.46 -1.80
CA ILE A 58 2.14 -9.13 -2.67
C ILE A 58 2.82 -9.64 -3.95
N LYS A 59 2.65 -10.95 -4.20
CA LYS A 59 3.01 -11.62 -5.45
C LYS A 59 1.77 -12.11 -6.16
N ILE A 60 1.81 -12.08 -7.48
CA ILE A 60 0.90 -12.77 -8.37
C ILE A 60 1.74 -13.74 -9.19
N ASP A 61 1.22 -14.92 -9.49
CA ASP A 61 1.88 -15.82 -10.44
C ASP A 61 1.40 -15.50 -11.86
N ILE A 62 2.33 -15.09 -12.72
CA ILE A 62 2.06 -14.72 -14.11
C ILE A 62 3.22 -15.15 -15.01
N PRO A 63 2.95 -15.51 -16.28
CA PRO A 63 4.02 -15.74 -17.23
C PRO A 63 4.76 -14.44 -17.57
N ARG A 64 6.02 -14.57 -18.02
CA ARG A 64 6.82 -13.45 -18.52
C ARG A 64 6.10 -12.77 -19.69
N VAL A 65 5.92 -11.45 -19.63
CA VAL A 65 5.25 -10.64 -20.67
C VAL A 65 3.84 -11.18 -21.02
N PRO A 66 2.87 -11.20 -20.08
CA PRO A 66 1.51 -11.63 -20.38
C PRO A 66 0.78 -10.60 -21.25
N LYS A 67 -0.32 -10.99 -21.88
CA LYS A 67 -1.25 -10.03 -22.49
C LYS A 67 -2.00 -9.27 -21.38
N LYS A 68 -2.46 -8.06 -21.67
CA LYS A 68 -3.13 -7.21 -20.68
C LYS A 68 -4.37 -7.86 -20.06
N LYS A 69 -5.14 -8.62 -20.85
CA LYS A 69 -6.32 -9.37 -20.36
C LYS A 69 -5.94 -10.37 -19.27
N VAL A 70 -4.91 -11.18 -19.53
CA VAL A 70 -4.39 -12.18 -18.58
C VAL A 70 -3.88 -11.53 -17.29
N LEU A 71 -3.23 -10.37 -17.40
CA LEU A 71 -2.77 -9.62 -16.21
C LEU A 71 -3.95 -9.14 -15.35
N ILE A 72 -5.02 -8.63 -15.97
CA ILE A 72 -6.21 -8.16 -15.26
C ILE A 72 -6.88 -9.34 -14.54
N GLU A 73 -7.09 -10.45 -15.24
CA GLU A 73 -7.66 -11.68 -14.68
C GLU A 73 -6.83 -12.20 -13.50
N ALA A 74 -5.50 -12.25 -13.62
CA ALA A 74 -4.61 -12.69 -12.55
C ALA A 74 -4.63 -11.74 -11.35
N MET A 75 -4.70 -10.43 -11.58
CA MET A 75 -4.75 -9.42 -10.53
C MET A 75 -6.08 -9.44 -9.77
N GLU A 76 -7.18 -9.72 -10.46
CA GLU A 76 -8.51 -9.93 -9.88
C GLU A 76 -8.57 -11.24 -9.09
N ALA A 77 -8.07 -12.35 -9.66
CA ALA A 77 -8.02 -13.65 -8.99
C ALA A 77 -7.16 -13.62 -7.70
N ALA A 78 -6.07 -12.86 -7.69
CA ALA A 78 -5.23 -12.67 -6.52
C ALA A 78 -5.78 -11.62 -5.53
N GLU A 79 -6.88 -10.96 -5.85
CA GLU A 79 -7.52 -9.88 -5.08
C GLU A 79 -6.52 -8.81 -4.61
N VAL A 80 -5.59 -8.43 -5.49
CA VAL A 80 -4.43 -7.59 -5.15
C VAL A 80 -4.86 -6.27 -4.51
N GLN A 81 -5.91 -5.65 -5.05
CA GLN A 81 -6.43 -4.39 -4.54
C GLN A 81 -6.95 -4.53 -3.11
N LYS A 82 -7.71 -5.59 -2.81
CA LYS A 82 -8.23 -5.85 -1.46
C LYS A 82 -7.10 -6.12 -0.47
N ARG A 83 -6.08 -6.89 -0.88
CA ARG A 83 -4.89 -7.17 -0.07
C ARG A 83 -4.09 -5.91 0.21
N TRP A 84 -3.93 -5.05 -0.81
CA TRP A 84 -3.26 -3.77 -0.67
C TRP A 84 -4.01 -2.83 0.29
N ASP A 85 -5.32 -2.68 0.12
CA ASP A 85 -6.13 -1.78 0.94
C ASP A 85 -6.22 -2.27 2.40
N ASN A 86 -6.06 -3.57 2.63
CA ASN A 86 -5.96 -4.15 3.97
C ASN A 86 -4.56 -4.10 4.59
N SER A 87 -3.52 -3.90 3.78
CA SER A 87 -2.15 -3.78 4.28
C SER A 87 -1.99 -2.54 5.16
N SER A 88 -1.12 -2.61 6.17
CA SER A 88 -0.83 -1.47 7.05
C SER A 88 -0.37 -0.25 6.26
N TRP A 89 0.39 -0.49 5.18
CA TRP A 89 0.89 0.56 4.30
C TRP A 89 -0.21 1.17 3.44
N GLY A 90 -1.04 0.37 2.76
CA GLY A 90 -2.17 0.86 1.99
C GLY A 90 -3.16 1.65 2.85
N ARG A 91 -3.50 1.13 4.04
CA ARG A 91 -4.33 1.86 5.02
C ARG A 91 -3.73 3.20 5.42
N LYS A 92 -2.41 3.27 5.62
CA LYS A 92 -1.70 4.51 5.95
C LYS A 92 -1.84 5.55 4.82
N LEU A 93 -1.67 5.14 3.57
CA LEU A 93 -1.84 6.04 2.41
C LEU A 93 -3.29 6.53 2.29
N ILE A 94 -4.27 5.65 2.46
CA ILE A 94 -5.70 6.01 2.42
C ILE A 94 -6.02 7.03 3.51
N VAL A 95 -5.55 6.82 4.73
CA VAL A 95 -5.74 7.76 5.84
C VAL A 95 -5.06 9.10 5.56
N GLN A 96 -3.86 9.11 4.98
CA GLN A 96 -3.17 10.33 4.60
C GLN A 96 -3.96 11.12 3.56
N LYS A 97 -4.46 10.44 2.52
CA LYS A 97 -5.29 11.06 1.48
C LYS A 97 -6.57 11.65 2.06
N ARG A 98 -7.32 10.86 2.84
CA ARG A 98 -8.54 11.34 3.52
C ARG A 98 -8.26 12.54 4.41
N ARG A 99 -7.15 12.55 5.14
CA ARG A 99 -6.77 13.69 6.00
C ARG A 99 -6.47 14.96 5.22
N ALA A 100 -5.90 14.86 4.04
CA ALA A 100 -5.66 16.01 3.17
C ALA A 100 -6.97 16.60 2.64
N GLU A 101 -7.99 15.77 2.42
CA GLU A 101 -9.32 16.15 1.89
C GLU A 101 -10.26 16.71 2.97
N LEU A 102 -9.92 16.64 4.26
CA LEU A 102 -10.79 17.09 5.36
C LEU A 102 -11.05 18.60 5.35
N ASN A 103 -12.33 18.95 5.48
CA ASN A 103 -12.78 20.31 5.76
C ASN A 103 -12.58 20.67 7.25
N ASP A 104 -12.54 21.97 7.58
CA ASP A 104 -12.29 22.49 8.93
C ASP A 104 -13.27 21.94 9.98
N PHE A 105 -14.57 21.90 9.65
CA PHE A 105 -15.57 21.31 10.52
C PHE A 105 -15.32 19.82 10.83
N GLU A 106 -14.83 19.05 9.86
CA GLU A 106 -14.50 17.64 10.05
C GLU A 106 -13.22 17.48 10.90
N ARG A 107 -12.25 18.38 10.74
CA ARG A 107 -11.07 18.43 11.61
C ARG A 107 -11.46 18.70 13.07
N PHE A 108 -12.41 19.61 13.30
CA PHE A 108 -12.96 19.87 14.64
C PHE A 108 -13.64 18.63 15.24
N LYS A 109 -14.47 17.92 14.46
CA LYS A 109 -15.08 16.64 14.89
C LYS A 109 -14.03 15.60 15.29
N ILE A 110 -12.98 15.45 14.48
CA ILE A 110 -11.88 14.50 14.77
C ILE A 110 -11.13 14.91 16.04
N MET A 111 -10.89 16.21 16.26
CA MET A 111 -10.26 16.71 17.47
C MET A 111 -11.07 16.32 18.71
N LEU A 112 -12.38 16.60 18.72
CA LEU A 112 -13.25 16.24 19.85
C LEU A 112 -13.28 14.71 20.08
N ALA A 113 -13.37 13.92 19.01
CA ALA A 113 -13.35 12.46 19.11
C ALA A 113 -12.04 11.94 19.73
N LYS A 114 -10.89 12.52 19.37
CA LYS A 114 -9.58 12.18 19.95
C LYS A 114 -9.51 12.51 21.45
N ILE A 115 -10.03 13.67 21.86
CA ILE A 115 -10.06 14.08 23.28
C ILE A 115 -10.91 13.10 24.09
N LYS A 116 -12.14 12.79 23.63
CA LYS A 116 -13.04 11.83 24.28
C LYS A 116 -12.40 10.44 24.41
N ARG A 117 -11.80 9.94 23.33
CA ARG A 117 -11.09 8.64 23.33
C ARG A 117 -9.93 8.63 24.32
N GLY A 118 -9.12 9.70 24.34
CA GLY A 118 -7.99 9.81 25.25
C GLY A 118 -8.41 9.84 26.73
N ALA A 119 -9.52 10.51 27.05
CA ALA A 119 -10.06 10.54 28.40
C ALA A 119 -10.49 9.15 28.90
N LEU A 120 -11.18 8.37 28.05
CA LEU A 120 -11.57 7.00 28.37
C LEU A 120 -10.36 6.09 28.60
N ILE A 121 -9.37 6.14 27.71
CA ILE A 121 -8.14 5.34 27.85
C ILE A 121 -7.43 5.68 29.17
N ARG A 122 -7.28 6.97 29.51
CA ARG A 122 -6.63 7.37 30.77
C ARG A 122 -7.38 6.90 32.00
N ARG A 123 -8.72 6.89 31.96
CA ARG A 123 -9.56 6.40 33.06
C ARG A 123 -9.32 4.92 33.32
N GLU A 124 -9.37 4.10 32.28
CA GLU A 124 -9.18 2.65 32.38
C GLU A 124 -7.74 2.30 32.78
N LEU A 125 -6.74 3.00 32.23
CA LEU A 125 -5.34 2.83 32.61
C LEU A 125 -5.09 3.21 34.08
N SER A 126 -5.79 4.23 34.59
CA SER A 126 -5.73 4.61 36.02
C SER A 126 -6.31 3.54 36.93
N LYS A 127 -7.40 2.85 36.53
CA LYS A 127 -7.94 1.70 37.29
C LYS A 127 -6.94 0.55 37.35
N LEU A 128 -6.40 0.15 36.19
CA LEU A 128 -5.42 -0.94 36.10
C LEU A 128 -4.16 -0.67 36.95
N LYS A 129 -3.68 0.58 36.96
CA LYS A 129 -2.54 0.98 37.82
C LYS A 129 -2.85 0.93 39.31
N LYS A 130 -4.10 1.11 39.71
CA LYS A 130 -4.53 0.98 41.11
C LYS A 130 -4.70 -0.48 41.53
N GLU A 131 -5.11 -1.35 40.59
CA GLU A 131 -5.27 -2.79 40.82
C GLU A 131 -3.92 -3.52 40.87
N ASN A 132 -2.98 -3.16 39.98
CA ASN A 132 -1.60 -3.63 40.00
C ASN A 132 -0.65 -2.45 40.30
N PRO A 133 -0.57 -1.99 41.57
CA PRO A 133 0.52 -1.14 41.98
C PRO A 133 1.79 -2.00 41.92
N LEU A 134 2.71 -1.65 41.01
CA LEU A 134 4.10 -2.07 41.14
C LEU A 134 4.67 -1.52 42.45
#